data_AF-A0A4R2ECF9-F1
#
_entry.id   AF-A0A4R2ECF9-F1
#
_cell.length_a   1.000
_cell.length_b   1.000
_cell.length_c   1.000
_cell.angle_alpha   90.00
_cell.angle_beta   90.00
_cell.angle_gamma   90.00
#
_symmetry.space_group_name_H-M   'P 1'
#
loop_
_entity.id
_entity.type
_entity.pdbx_description
1 polymer ?
#
loop_
_entity_poly.entity_id
_entity_poly.type
_entity_poly.pdbx_seq_one_letter_code
_entity_poly.pdbx_strand_id
1 'polypeptide(L)' 'MGSNADFEKMVADMRRLQKEYYRTRDGIALRAAKKAEKMVDEYLCRLEPKGAIKPEKVVEYPTLF' A
#
# COMPACT_ATOMS: atom_id res chain seq x y z
N MET A 1 -5.04 16.95 -12.34
CA MET A 1 -5.27 15.52 -12.05
C MET A 1 -3.96 14.80 -12.34
N GLY A 2 -3.35 14.14 -11.35
CA GLY A 2 -2.13 13.35 -11.60
C GLY A 2 -2.44 12.23 -12.58
N SER A 3 -1.55 12.01 -13.54
CA SER A 3 -1.74 11.03 -14.62
C SER A 3 -1.77 9.59 -14.05
N ASN A 4 -2.39 8.65 -14.76
CA ASN A 4 -2.36 7.22 -14.35
C ASN A 4 -0.92 6.71 -14.14
N ALA A 5 0.04 7.26 -14.87
CA ALA A 5 1.46 6.95 -14.71
C ALA A 5 2.03 7.34 -13.33
N ASP A 6 1.51 8.41 -12.71
CA ASP A 6 1.93 8.84 -11.37
C ASP A 6 1.46 7.84 -10.30
N PHE A 7 0.23 7.34 -10.44
CA PHE A 7 -0.29 6.30 -9.56
C PHE A 7 0.44 4.98 -9.72
N GLU A 8 0.67 4.53 -10.96
CA GLU A 8 1.46 3.33 -11.25
C GLU A 8 2.86 3.41 -10.63
N LYS A 9 3.51 4.57 -10.72
CA LYS A 9 4.80 4.82 -10.08
C LYS A 9 4.71 4.71 -8.55
N MET A 10 3.69 5.30 -7.92
CA MET A 10 3.46 5.18 -6.47
C MET A 10 3.31 3.72 -6.03
N VAL A 11 2.53 2.93 -6.77
CA VAL A 11 2.33 1.49 -6.50
C VAL A 11 3.63 0.72 -6.70
N ALA A 12 4.40 1.01 -7.75
CA ALA A 12 5.68 0.38 -8.01
C ALA A 12 6.69 0.65 -6.88
N ASP A 13 6.77 1.89 -6.39
CA ASP A 13 7.62 2.26 -5.26
C ASP A 13 7.18 1.59 -3.95
N MET A 14 5.87 1.54 -3.67
CA MET A 14 5.32 0.79 -2.54
C MET A 14 5.74 -0.69 -2.59
N ARG A 15 5.58 -1.34 -3.74
CA ARG A 15 5.95 -2.76 -3.92
C ARG A 15 7.45 -2.99 -3.78
N ARG A 16 8.29 -2.05 -4.24
CA ARG A 16 9.75 -2.12 -4.06
C ARG A 16 10.11 -2.10 -2.57
N LEU A 17 9.56 -1.17 -1.80
CA LEU A 17 9.82 -1.04 -0.36
C LEU A 17 9.33 -2.26 0.43
N GLN A 18 8.16 -2.81 0.08
CA GLN A 18 7.66 -4.04 0.68
C GLN A 18 8.60 -5.23 0.42
N LYS A 19 9.06 -5.40 -0.84
CA LYS A 19 10.03 -6.45 -1.20
C LYS A 19 11.36 -6.29 -0.46
N GLU A 20 11.82 -5.05 -0.31
CA GLU A 20 13.04 -4.74 0.45
C GLU A 20 12.88 -5.14 1.92
N TYR A 21 11.77 -4.78 2.56
CA TYR A 21 11.47 -5.24 3.92
C TYR A 21 11.42 -6.77 4.03
N TYR A 22 10.76 -7.49 3.11
CA TYR A 22 10.73 -8.95 3.17
C TYR A 22 12.11 -9.58 2.99
N ARG A 23 13.00 -8.92 2.23
CA ARG A 23 14.39 -9.36 2.02
C ARG A 23 15.29 -9.09 3.22
N THR A 24 15.21 -7.91 3.83
CA THR A 24 16.19 -7.45 4.84
C THR A 24 15.67 -7.50 6.27
N ARG A 25 14.35 -7.55 6.44
CA ARG A 25 13.64 -7.36 7.72
C ARG A 25 13.96 -6.04 8.42
N ASP A 26 14.44 -5.04 7.66
CA ASP A 26 14.77 -3.72 8.19
C ASP A 26 13.51 -2.93 8.59
N GLY A 27 13.51 -2.42 9.82
CA GLY A 27 12.43 -1.59 10.36
C GLY A 27 12.30 -0.23 9.68
N ILE A 28 13.37 0.31 9.08
CA ILE A 28 13.30 1.55 8.28
C ILE A 28 12.52 1.27 6.98
N ALA A 29 12.88 0.19 6.26
CA ALA A 29 12.16 -0.27 5.09
C ALA A 29 10.67 -0.53 5.37
N LEU A 30 10.34 -1.15 6.52
CA LEU A 30 8.95 -1.36 6.95
C LEU A 30 8.17 -0.05 7.12
N ARG A 31 8.76 0.95 7.79
CA ARG A 31 8.11 2.26 7.99
C ARG A 31 7.90 2.98 6.66
N ALA A 32 8.87 2.92 5.77
CA ALA A 32 8.77 3.50 4.44
C ALA A 32 7.66 2.81 3.62
N ALA A 33 7.60 1.48 3.64
CA ALA A 33 6.56 0.69 2.96
C ALA A 33 5.15 1.06 3.44
N LYS A 34 4.93 1.13 4.77
CA LYS A 34 3.63 1.52 5.35
C LYS A 34 3.23 2.95 4.98
N LYS A 35 4.19 3.88 4.91
CA LYS A 35 3.92 5.24 4.46
C LYS A 35 3.51 5.28 2.98
N ALA A 36 4.20 4.51 2.14
CA ALA A 36 3.87 4.39 0.72
C ALA A 36 2.48 3.78 0.49
N GLU A 37 2.15 2.73 1.22
CA GLU A 37 0.82 2.09 1.22
C GLU A 37 -0.30 3.06 1.57
N LYS A 38 -0.13 3.82 2.66
CA LYS A 38 -1.10 4.85 3.05
C LYS A 38 -1.34 5.90 1.93
N MET A 39 -0.31 6.31 1.20
CA MET A 39 -0.47 7.27 0.10
C MET A 39 -1.23 6.67 -1.09
N VAL A 40 -1.03 5.39 -1.38
CA VAL A 40 -1.79 4.65 -2.40
C VAL A 40 -3.25 4.54 -1.98
N ASP A 41 -3.52 4.16 -0.73
CA ASP A 41 -4.88 4.06 -0.19
C ASP A 41 -5.60 5.40 -0.20
N GLU A 42 -4.92 6.49 0.17
CA GLU A 42 -5.49 7.85 0.10
C GLU A 42 -5.81 8.27 -1.33
N TYR A 43 -5.00 7.86 -2.31
CA TYR A 43 -5.27 8.12 -3.72
C TYR A 43 -6.50 7.33 -4.19
N LEU A 44 -6.58 6.04 -3.85
CA LEU A 44 -7.72 5.18 -4.16
C LEU A 44 -9.02 5.70 -3.52
N CYS A 45 -8.99 6.07 -2.24
CA CYS A 45 -10.14 6.66 -1.53
C CYS A 45 -10.69 7.93 -2.21
N ARG A 46 -9.84 8.70 -2.91
CA ARG A 46 -10.26 9.90 -3.64
C ARG A 46 -10.89 9.57 -5.00
N LEU A 47 -10.52 8.43 -5.59
CA LEU A 47 -11.10 7.94 -6.85
C LEU A 47 -12.39 7.16 -6.63
N GLU A 48 -12.54 6.50 -5.48
CA GLU A 48 -13.75 5.79 -5.13
C GLU A 48 -14.92 6.77 -4.93
N PRO A 49 -16.06 6.57 -5.61
CA PRO A 49 -17.26 7.37 -5.33
C PRO A 49 -17.64 7.14 -3.87
N LYS A 50 -17.95 8.21 -3.13
CA LYS A 50 -18.36 8.18 -1.71
C LYS A 50 -19.44 7.10 -1.50
N GLY A 51 -19.03 5.91 -1.03
CA GLY A 51 -19.92 4.75 -0.87
C GLY A 51 -19.36 3.41 -1.38
N ALA A 52 -18.30 3.41 -2.20
CA ALA A 52 -17.62 2.18 -2.58
C ALA A 52 -16.69 1.74 -1.44
N ILE A 53 -17.06 0.63 -0.79
CA ILE A 53 -16.21 -0.24 0.03
C ILE A 53 -15.67 0.41 1.33
N LYS A 54 -16.38 0.16 2.44
CA LYS A 54 -15.72 0.09 3.76
C LYS A 54 -14.75 -1.10 3.69
N PRO A 55 -13.51 -1.03 4.19
CA PRO A 55 -12.62 -2.19 4.21
C PRO A 55 -13.32 -3.31 4.98
N GLU A 56 -13.88 -4.27 4.24
CA GLU A 56 -14.64 -5.37 4.79
C GLU A 56 -13.62 -6.35 5.35
N LYS A 57 -13.37 -6.21 6.66
CA LYS A 57 -12.50 -7.04 7.50
C LYS A 57 -11.07 -7.22 6.96
N VAL A 58 -10.12 -6.72 7.73
CA VAL A 58 -8.72 -7.18 7.64
C VAL A 58 -8.75 -8.71 7.64
N VAL A 59 -8.43 -9.33 6.50
CA VAL A 59 -8.30 -10.79 6.41
C VAL A 59 -7.04 -11.12 7.19
N GLU A 60 -7.19 -11.56 8.44
CA GLU A 60 -6.10 -12.14 9.19
C GLU A 60 -5.65 -13.40 8.44
N TYR A 61 -4.46 -13.32 7.84
CA TYR A 61 -3.82 -14.51 7.32
C TYR A 61 -3.44 -15.38 8.52
N PRO A 62 -3.87 -16.65 8.58
CA PRO A 62 -3.43 -17.53 9.65
C PRO A 62 -1.91 -17.60 9.61
N THR A 63 -1.27 -17.21 10.72
CA THR A 63 0.16 -17.45 10.92
C THR A 63 0.36 -18.95 10.90
N LEU A 64 0.89 -19.47 9.79
CA LEU A 64 1.40 -20.84 9.73
C LEU A 64 2.62 -20.89 10.66
N PHE A 65 2.38 -21.33 11.89
CA PHE A 65 3.41 -21.79 12.82
C PHE A 65 3.95 -23.15 12.37
#